data_AF-A0A8I6SFS1-F1
#
_entry.id   AF-A0A8I6SFS1-F1
#
_cell.length_a   1.000
_cell.length_b   1.000
_cell.length_c   1.000
_cell.angle_alpha   90.00
_cell.angle_beta   90.00
_cell.angle_gamma   90.00
#
_symmetry.space_group_name_H-M   'P 1'
#
loop_
_entity.id
_entity.type
_entity.pdbx_description
1 polymer ?
#
loop_
_entity_poly.entity_id
_entity_poly.type
_entity_poly.pdbx_seq_one_letter_code
_entity_poly.pdbx_strand_id
1 'polypeptide(L)'
;MGQEGHTNKNDKSVVSQFCSESKLFFSMRYVLKIFLLLFLLGGISGRRSTGRKRDDSPVRRTETGFKGRVEYAEAEIEPKHLDRGTKTNKRVRTYSKDMGYESDDAGHVIARRLGGDGKDEKNIIPQNPSVNRGEWKKIEDLTYAEVKKTGKVKMQVEPIYSGEKSTRPKSIYYRISSKNGNRYKKVESGEVENR
;
A
#
# COMPACT_ATOMS: atom_id res chain seq x y z
N MET A 1 19.40 67.76 14.78
CA MET A 1 19.53 66.44 15.44
C MET A 1 19.09 65.40 14.41
N GLY A 2 20.05 64.66 13.88
CA GLY A 2 19.89 63.91 12.63
C GLY A 2 19.08 62.62 12.77
N GLN A 3 18.13 62.45 11.87
CA GLN A 3 17.69 61.16 11.35
C GLN A 3 17.54 61.35 9.83
N GLU A 4 18.36 60.64 9.06
CA GLU A 4 18.17 60.52 7.61
C GLU A 4 18.03 59.04 7.28
N GLY A 5 16.82 58.66 6.90
CA GLY A 5 16.60 57.53 6.02
C GLY A 5 16.60 58.02 4.57
N HIS A 6 17.01 57.18 3.63
CA HIS A 6 16.21 56.87 2.44
C HIS A 6 16.94 55.85 1.56
N THR A 7 16.24 54.79 1.22
CA THR A 7 16.56 53.87 0.14
C THR A 7 16.28 54.50 -1.22
N ASN A 8 17.14 54.28 -2.23
CA ASN A 8 16.76 54.41 -3.63
C ASN A 8 17.49 53.39 -4.53
N LYS A 9 16.87 53.16 -5.68
CA LYS A 9 16.77 52.04 -6.60
C LYS A 9 17.83 52.04 -7.72
N ASN A 10 17.92 50.86 -8.37
CA ASN A 10 18.18 50.61 -9.80
C ASN A 10 19.57 50.86 -10.39
N ASP A 11 20.22 49.78 -10.86
CA ASP A 11 20.73 49.62 -12.24
C ASP A 11 21.21 48.15 -12.43
N LYS A 12 20.54 47.33 -13.26
CA LYS A 12 20.72 47.09 -14.72
C LYS A 12 21.97 46.27 -15.12
N SER A 13 21.70 45.09 -15.71
CA SER A 13 22.45 44.34 -16.76
C SER A 13 23.90 43.92 -16.42
N VAL A 14 24.40 42.71 -16.74
CA VAL A 14 24.63 42.13 -18.07
C VAL A 14 24.93 40.62 -17.92
N VAL A 15 24.59 39.87 -18.97
CA VAL A 15 24.63 38.40 -19.15
C VAL A 15 25.93 37.93 -19.84
N SER A 16 26.34 36.69 -19.56
CA SER A 16 27.21 35.75 -20.32
C SER A 16 28.71 36.01 -20.50
N GLN A 17 29.54 34.97 -20.30
CA GLN A 17 30.27 34.30 -21.40
C GLN A 17 30.91 32.97 -20.92
N PHE A 18 30.81 31.93 -21.77
CA PHE A 18 31.50 30.63 -21.72
C PHE A 18 32.95 30.73 -22.23
N CYS A 19 33.85 29.83 -21.78
CA CYS A 19 34.71 28.93 -22.59
C CYS A 19 36.08 28.62 -21.93
N SER A 20 36.42 27.35 -21.70
CA SER A 20 37.58 26.68 -22.36
C SER A 20 37.68 25.19 -21.97
N GLU A 21 37.81 24.37 -23.03
CA GLU A 21 38.64 23.17 -23.27
C GLU A 21 38.92 22.17 -22.12
N SER A 22 38.83 20.85 -22.30
CA SER A 22 39.55 20.07 -23.33
C SER A 22 39.12 18.58 -23.30
N LYS A 23 39.16 17.97 -24.49
CA LYS A 23 38.86 16.56 -24.78
C LYS A 23 40.00 15.66 -24.29
N LEU A 24 39.70 14.46 -23.79
CA LEU A 24 40.54 13.29 -24.05
C LEU A 24 39.76 11.98 -23.92
N PHE A 25 39.56 11.32 -25.06
CA PHE A 25 39.16 9.93 -25.18
C PHE A 25 40.34 9.03 -24.80
N PHE A 26 40.15 8.06 -23.91
CA PHE A 26 41.06 6.92 -23.78
C PHE A 26 40.28 5.60 -23.83
N SER A 27 40.43 4.94 -24.97
CA SER A 27 40.13 3.53 -25.23
C SER A 27 40.97 2.64 -24.32
N MET A 28 40.42 1.54 -23.79
CA MET A 28 41.12 0.23 -23.76
C MET A 28 40.24 -0.90 -23.24
N ARG A 29 39.98 -1.87 -24.11
CA ARG A 29 39.43 -3.20 -23.83
C ARG A 29 40.55 -4.10 -23.29
N TYR A 30 40.52 -4.46 -22.02
CA TYR A 30 41.41 -5.46 -21.37
C TYR A 30 40.70 -5.88 -20.05
N VAL A 31 40.43 -7.12 -19.65
CA VAL A 31 40.67 -8.48 -20.17
C VAL A 31 39.57 -9.39 -19.60
N LEU A 32 38.86 -10.08 -20.47
CA LEU A 32 38.17 -11.33 -20.16
C LEU A 32 39.24 -12.42 -19.95
N LYS A 33 39.37 -12.99 -18.74
CA LYS A 33 39.91 -14.34 -18.42
C LYS A 33 40.46 -14.41 -16.98
N ILE A 34 39.58 -14.60 -15.99
CA ILE A 34 39.89 -15.42 -14.81
C ILE A 34 38.65 -16.26 -14.51
N PHE A 35 38.39 -17.21 -15.41
CA PHE A 35 37.68 -18.44 -15.09
C PHE A 35 38.69 -19.54 -15.36
N LEU A 36 38.81 -20.48 -14.42
CA LEU A 36 39.68 -21.65 -14.41
C LEU A 36 40.97 -21.51 -13.58
N LEU A 37 40.85 -21.60 -12.25
CA LEU A 37 41.46 -22.67 -11.47
C LEU A 37 40.98 -22.56 -10.01
N LEU A 38 40.17 -23.54 -9.59
CA LEU A 38 39.94 -24.04 -8.22
C LEU A 38 38.62 -24.83 -8.21
N PHE A 39 38.49 -25.77 -9.15
CA PHE A 39 37.74 -26.98 -8.89
C PHE A 39 38.77 -27.95 -8.33
N LEU A 40 38.74 -28.19 -7.02
CA LEU A 40 39.04 -29.47 -6.37
C LEU A 40 38.88 -29.30 -4.85
N LEU A 41 37.95 -30.10 -4.32
CA LEU A 41 37.84 -30.50 -2.92
C LEU A 41 37.36 -29.44 -1.92
N GLY A 42 36.08 -29.08 -2.01
CA GLY A 42 35.34 -28.46 -0.92
C GLY A 42 33.86 -28.75 -1.10
N GLY A 43 33.35 -29.72 -0.35
CA GLY A 43 31.96 -30.16 -0.44
C GLY A 43 30.98 -29.00 -0.37
N ILE A 44 30.26 -28.77 -1.47
CA ILE A 44 29.06 -27.94 -1.46
C ILE A 44 28.03 -28.74 -0.65
N SER A 45 28.07 -28.58 0.67
CA SER A 45 26.84 -28.74 1.44
C SER A 45 25.93 -27.65 0.86
N GLY A 46 25.05 -28.04 -0.04
CA GLY A 46 23.97 -27.20 -0.49
C GLY A 46 23.22 -26.82 0.77
N ARG A 47 23.49 -25.61 1.28
CA ARG A 47 22.61 -24.97 2.24
C ARG A 47 21.29 -24.94 1.52
N ARG A 48 20.39 -25.88 1.85
CA ARG A 48 18.98 -25.73 1.53
C ARG A 48 18.63 -24.39 2.13
N SER A 49 18.55 -23.39 1.26
CA SER A 49 17.72 -22.24 1.51
C SER A 49 16.35 -22.84 1.72
N THR A 50 16.02 -23.14 2.98
CA THR A 50 14.64 -23.21 3.41
C THR A 50 14.13 -21.82 3.09
N GLY A 51 13.57 -21.66 1.90
CA GLY A 51 13.04 -20.38 1.45
C GLY A 51 12.13 -19.89 2.56
N ARG A 52 12.59 -18.90 3.31
CA ARG A 52 11.74 -18.11 4.18
C ARG A 52 10.65 -17.64 3.24
N LYS A 53 9.42 -18.16 3.38
CA LYS A 53 8.29 -17.72 2.55
C LYS A 53 8.37 -16.20 2.55
N ARG A 54 8.73 -15.62 1.40
CA ARG A 54 8.64 -14.18 1.26
C ARG A 54 7.17 -13.91 1.55
N ASP A 55 6.92 -13.03 2.52
CA ASP A 55 5.58 -12.68 2.92
C ASP A 55 4.80 -12.29 1.64
N ASP A 56 3.94 -13.21 1.19
CA ASP A 56 3.14 -13.04 -0.03
C ASP A 56 2.00 -12.03 0.22
N SER A 57 1.87 -11.53 1.46
CA SER A 57 0.92 -10.49 1.83
C SER A 57 1.35 -9.12 1.27
N PRO A 58 0.41 -8.38 0.67
CA PRO A 58 0.62 -6.98 0.32
C PRO A 58 0.57 -6.07 1.57
N VAL A 59 0.02 -6.54 2.70
CA VAL A 59 -0.20 -5.72 3.91
C VAL A 59 1.14 -5.41 4.56
N ARG A 60 1.40 -4.13 4.82
CA ARG A 60 2.65 -3.62 5.43
C ARG A 60 2.45 -3.14 6.86
N ARG A 61 1.27 -2.60 7.16
CA ARG A 61 0.95 -2.10 8.49
C ARG A 61 -0.53 -2.32 8.76
N THR A 62 -0.84 -2.75 9.96
CA THR A 62 -2.20 -2.73 10.51
C THR A 62 -2.14 -2.21 11.92
N GLU A 63 -3.03 -1.30 12.25
CA GLU A 63 -3.21 -0.77 13.59
C GLU A 63 -4.60 -1.19 14.07
N THR A 64 -4.67 -1.63 15.33
CA THR A 64 -5.90 -2.15 15.93
C THR A 64 -6.17 -1.43 17.24
N GLY A 65 -7.44 -1.17 17.52
CA GLY A 65 -7.88 -0.52 18.75
C GLY A 65 -8.80 -1.38 19.60
N PHE A 66 -9.88 -0.77 20.10
CA PHE A 66 -10.83 -1.40 21.01
C PHE A 66 -11.30 -2.78 20.51
N LYS A 67 -11.15 -3.80 21.36
CA LYS A 67 -11.46 -5.22 21.06
C LYS A 67 -10.77 -5.77 19.79
N GLY A 68 -9.63 -5.21 19.39
CA GLY A 68 -8.90 -5.65 18.20
C GLY A 68 -9.50 -5.17 16.88
N ARG A 69 -10.48 -4.25 16.88
CA ARG A 69 -11.03 -3.65 15.66
C ARG A 69 -9.91 -2.99 14.86
N VAL A 70 -9.97 -3.08 13.53
CA VAL A 70 -9.00 -2.42 12.65
C VAL A 70 -9.25 -0.91 12.66
N GLU A 71 -8.23 -0.13 12.99
CA GLU A 71 -8.28 1.35 12.94
C GLU A 71 -7.54 1.88 11.73
N TYR A 72 -6.56 1.13 11.23
CA TYR A 72 -5.83 1.49 10.02
C TYR A 72 -5.20 0.26 9.36
N ALA A 73 -5.17 0.24 8.03
CA ALA A 73 -4.38 -0.72 7.27
C ALA A 73 -3.67 -0.04 6.08
N GLU A 74 -2.43 -0.46 5.83
CA GLU A 74 -1.62 -0.04 4.68
C GLU A 74 -1.13 -1.27 3.92
N ALA A 75 -1.30 -1.25 2.60
CA ALA A 75 -0.83 -2.30 1.71
C ALA A 75 -0.05 -1.74 0.52
N GLU A 76 1.01 -2.44 0.12
CA GLU A 76 1.71 -2.23 -1.13
C GLU A 76 1.40 -3.40 -2.08
N ILE A 77 0.59 -3.11 -3.09
CA ILE A 77 0.02 -4.09 -4.00
C ILE A 77 0.80 -4.05 -5.32
N GLU A 78 1.21 -5.23 -5.77
CA GLU A 78 1.97 -5.48 -6.99
C GLU A 78 1.28 -6.62 -7.76
N PRO A 79 1.59 -6.82 -9.06
CA PRO A 79 1.01 -7.90 -9.86
C PRO A 79 1.10 -9.29 -9.20
N LYS A 80 2.17 -9.56 -8.44
CA LYS A 80 2.37 -10.84 -7.74
C LYS A 80 1.35 -11.11 -6.62
N HIS A 81 0.73 -10.08 -6.07
CA HIS A 81 -0.27 -10.19 -4.99
C HIS A 81 -1.70 -10.40 -5.55
N LEU A 82 -1.93 -10.05 -6.82
CA LEU A 82 -3.25 -10.10 -7.41
C LEU A 82 -3.80 -11.54 -7.43
N ASP A 83 -5.05 -11.69 -7.01
CA ASP A 83 -5.80 -12.95 -6.94
C ASP A 83 -5.18 -14.01 -6.00
N ARG A 84 -4.24 -13.62 -5.12
CA ARG A 84 -3.57 -14.52 -4.16
C ARG A 84 -4.13 -14.49 -2.74
N GLY A 85 -5.08 -13.61 -2.45
CA GLY A 85 -5.70 -13.54 -1.13
C GLY A 85 -6.65 -14.72 -0.86
N THR A 86 -7.07 -14.84 0.41
CA THR A 86 -7.88 -15.97 0.86
C THR A 86 -9.33 -15.57 1.11
N LYS A 87 -10.26 -16.54 1.02
CA LYS A 87 -11.65 -16.36 1.46
C LYS A 87 -11.73 -16.35 2.98
N THR A 88 -12.78 -15.75 3.53
CA THR A 88 -13.08 -15.85 4.96
C THR A 88 -13.40 -17.28 5.38
N ASN A 89 -13.13 -17.60 6.65
CA ASN A 89 -13.50 -18.87 7.27
C ASN A 89 -14.64 -18.65 8.30
N LYS A 90 -15.14 -19.74 8.89
CA LYS A 90 -16.24 -19.67 9.87
C LYS A 90 -15.88 -18.78 11.07
N ARG A 91 -14.68 -18.95 11.62
CA ARG A 91 -14.20 -18.18 12.79
C ARG A 91 -14.25 -16.67 12.53
N VAL A 92 -13.66 -16.22 11.43
CA VAL A 92 -13.63 -14.80 11.06
C VAL A 92 -15.03 -14.24 10.79
N ARG A 93 -15.93 -15.04 10.21
CA ARG A 93 -17.33 -14.62 10.02
C ARG A 93 -18.06 -14.47 11.35
N THR A 94 -17.81 -15.36 12.32
CA THR A 94 -18.34 -15.22 13.68
C THR A 94 -17.78 -13.98 14.36
N TYR A 95 -16.45 -13.78 14.34
CA TYR A 95 -15.81 -12.56 14.85
C TYR A 95 -16.42 -11.28 14.27
N SER A 96 -16.65 -11.23 12.95
CA SER A 96 -17.26 -10.08 12.29
C SER A 96 -18.67 -9.79 12.84
N LYS A 97 -19.48 -10.81 13.07
CA LYS A 97 -20.84 -10.66 13.61
C LYS A 97 -20.81 -10.21 15.07
N ASP A 98 -19.89 -10.74 15.87
CA ASP A 98 -19.68 -10.32 17.27
C ASP A 98 -19.24 -8.85 17.38
N MET A 99 -18.58 -8.33 16.34
CA MET A 99 -18.13 -6.93 16.25
C MET A 99 -19.16 -6.00 15.60
N GLY A 100 -20.19 -6.53 14.93
CA GLY A 100 -21.17 -5.78 14.17
C GLY A 100 -22.59 -6.28 14.37
N TYR A 101 -23.35 -6.36 13.27
CA TYR A 101 -24.68 -6.94 13.25
C TYR A 101 -24.66 -8.34 12.65
N GLU A 102 -25.66 -9.17 12.99
CA GLU A 102 -25.80 -10.53 12.46
C GLU A 102 -25.94 -10.57 10.93
N SER A 103 -26.47 -9.49 10.35
CA SER A 103 -26.63 -9.28 8.92
C SER A 103 -25.39 -8.73 8.22
N ASP A 104 -24.35 -8.32 8.94
CA ASP A 104 -23.12 -7.81 8.32
C ASP A 104 -22.32 -8.94 7.65
N ASP A 105 -21.68 -8.60 6.52
CA ASP A 105 -20.66 -9.43 5.92
C ASP A 105 -19.33 -9.25 6.68
N ALA A 106 -18.49 -10.30 6.66
CA ALA A 106 -17.07 -10.20 7.01
C ALA A 106 -16.31 -9.55 5.86
N GLY A 107 -16.28 -8.22 5.86
CA GLY A 107 -15.65 -7.40 4.82
C GLY A 107 -14.13 -7.42 4.95
N HIS A 108 -13.46 -7.83 3.88
CA HIS A 108 -12.00 -7.69 3.76
C HIS A 108 -11.60 -6.20 3.77
N VAL A 109 -10.68 -5.80 4.63
CA VAL A 109 -10.08 -4.45 4.65
C VAL A 109 -9.18 -4.24 3.43
N ILE A 110 -8.28 -5.20 3.17
CA ILE A 110 -7.61 -5.36 1.89
C ILE A 110 -8.28 -6.52 1.17
N ALA A 111 -8.89 -6.23 0.03
CA ALA A 111 -9.72 -7.18 -0.68
C ALA A 111 -8.96 -8.45 -1.08
N ARG A 112 -9.68 -9.57 -1.13
CA ARG A 112 -9.13 -10.89 -1.48
C ARG A 112 -8.33 -10.85 -2.79
N ARG A 113 -8.85 -10.24 -3.84
CA ARG A 113 -8.16 -10.21 -5.15
C ARG A 113 -6.97 -9.27 -5.20
N LEU A 114 -6.79 -8.45 -4.18
CA LEU A 114 -5.62 -7.58 -4.02
C LEU A 114 -4.53 -8.26 -3.19
N GLY A 115 -4.77 -9.50 -2.72
CA GLY A 115 -3.82 -10.28 -1.92
C GLY A 115 -4.17 -10.36 -0.44
N GLY A 116 -5.28 -9.78 0.01
CA GLY A 116 -5.64 -9.78 1.43
C GLY A 116 -6.04 -11.16 1.97
N ASP A 117 -5.58 -11.48 3.17
CA ASP A 117 -5.94 -12.71 3.87
C ASP A 117 -7.30 -12.57 4.54
N GLY A 118 -8.27 -13.40 4.16
CA GLY A 118 -9.60 -13.43 4.80
C GLY A 118 -9.65 -14.26 6.08
N LYS A 119 -8.55 -14.92 6.46
CA LYS A 119 -8.47 -15.70 7.70
C LYS A 119 -7.92 -14.91 8.87
N ASP A 120 -7.37 -13.73 8.61
CA ASP A 120 -6.83 -12.80 9.60
C ASP A 120 -7.89 -11.78 10.02
N GLU A 121 -8.24 -11.77 11.31
CA GLU A 121 -9.20 -10.83 11.89
C GLU A 121 -8.72 -9.38 11.77
N LYS A 122 -7.40 -9.16 11.68
CA LYS A 122 -6.80 -7.83 11.46
C LYS A 122 -6.98 -7.32 10.03
N ASN A 123 -7.53 -8.12 9.13
CA ASN A 123 -7.88 -7.72 7.78
C ASN A 123 -9.40 -7.78 7.55
N ILE A 124 -10.20 -7.76 8.62
CA ILE A 124 -11.64 -7.96 8.56
C ILE A 124 -12.37 -6.91 9.40
N ILE A 125 -13.45 -6.39 8.84
CA ILE A 125 -14.39 -5.50 9.52
C ILE A 125 -15.83 -5.97 9.27
N PRO A 126 -16.74 -5.76 10.23
CA PRO A 126 -18.17 -5.86 9.96
C PRO A 126 -18.60 -4.80 8.95
N GLN A 127 -19.22 -5.23 7.87
CA GLN A 127 -19.60 -4.35 6.78
C GLN A 127 -21.00 -4.65 6.27
N ASN A 128 -21.78 -3.60 6.02
CA ASN A 128 -23.09 -3.74 5.38
C ASN A 128 -22.94 -4.49 4.03
N PRO A 129 -23.71 -5.56 3.76
CA PRO A 129 -23.60 -6.33 2.53
C PRO A 129 -23.76 -5.50 1.25
N SER A 130 -24.64 -4.50 1.24
CA SER A 130 -24.86 -3.62 0.09
C SER A 130 -23.62 -2.77 -0.21
N VAL A 131 -22.92 -2.32 0.84
CA VAL A 131 -21.67 -1.56 0.70
C VAL A 131 -20.53 -2.48 0.28
N ASN A 132 -20.38 -3.63 0.94
CA ASN A 132 -19.35 -4.63 0.66
C ASN A 132 -19.41 -5.15 -0.79
N ARG A 133 -20.62 -5.43 -1.29
CA ARG A 133 -20.83 -6.01 -2.63
C ARG A 133 -21.00 -4.95 -3.73
N GLY A 134 -21.25 -3.70 -3.34
CA GLY A 134 -21.48 -2.57 -4.23
C GLY A 134 -20.28 -1.61 -4.30
N GLU A 135 -20.30 -0.56 -3.49
CA GLU A 135 -19.26 0.50 -3.53
C GLU A 135 -17.86 -0.03 -3.25
N TRP A 136 -17.72 -0.98 -2.32
CA TRP A 136 -16.42 -1.55 -1.99
C TRP A 136 -15.81 -2.32 -3.17
N LYS A 137 -16.64 -3.09 -3.87
CA LYS A 137 -16.26 -3.78 -5.10
C LYS A 137 -15.74 -2.83 -6.19
N LYS A 138 -16.32 -1.63 -6.32
CA LYS A 138 -15.84 -0.62 -7.28
C LYS A 138 -14.44 -0.13 -6.95
N ILE A 139 -14.14 0.10 -5.67
CA ILE A 139 -12.81 0.51 -5.20
C ILE A 139 -11.80 -0.62 -5.45
N GLU A 140 -12.19 -1.85 -5.16
CA GLU A 140 -11.39 -3.05 -5.45
C GLU A 140 -11.05 -3.17 -6.95
N ASP A 141 -12.05 -3.06 -7.83
CA ASP A 141 -11.88 -3.12 -9.29
C ASP A 141 -10.96 -2.00 -9.82
N LEU A 142 -11.10 -0.78 -9.29
CA LEU A 142 -10.26 0.36 -9.63
C LEU A 142 -8.80 0.12 -9.23
N THR A 143 -8.56 -0.29 -7.98
CA THR A 143 -7.20 -0.58 -7.48
C THR A 143 -6.55 -1.70 -8.29
N TYR A 144 -7.30 -2.76 -8.60
CA TYR A 144 -6.79 -3.87 -9.40
C TYR A 144 -6.34 -3.41 -10.80
N ALA A 145 -7.16 -2.60 -11.48
CA ALA A 145 -6.82 -2.03 -12.77
C ALA A 145 -5.60 -1.10 -12.68
N GLU A 146 -5.49 -0.31 -11.61
CA GLU A 146 -4.36 0.58 -11.37
C GLU A 146 -3.06 -0.19 -11.19
N VAL A 147 -3.06 -1.28 -10.39
CA VAL A 147 -1.90 -2.18 -10.24
C VAL A 147 -1.45 -2.74 -11.57
N LYS A 148 -2.39 -3.16 -12.43
CA LYS A 148 -2.07 -3.65 -13.79
C LYS A 148 -1.44 -2.58 -14.68
N LYS A 149 -1.77 -1.30 -14.48
CA LYS A 149 -1.23 -0.19 -15.27
C LYS A 149 0.11 0.32 -14.76
N THR A 150 0.28 0.48 -13.45
CA THR A 150 1.45 1.15 -12.85
C THR A 150 2.50 0.18 -12.29
N GLY A 151 2.13 -1.09 -12.09
CA GLY A 151 2.96 -2.14 -11.50
C GLY A 151 3.09 -2.09 -9.99
N LYS A 152 2.71 -0.97 -9.34
CA LYS A 152 2.69 -0.83 -7.89
C LYS A 152 1.65 0.20 -7.46
N VAL A 153 0.88 -0.12 -6.43
CA VAL A 153 -0.09 0.76 -5.79
C VAL A 153 0.05 0.66 -4.29
N LYS A 154 0.06 1.82 -3.62
CA LYS A 154 -0.09 1.91 -2.16
C LYS A 154 -1.56 2.18 -1.85
N MET A 155 -2.15 1.34 -1.00
CA MET A 155 -3.53 1.48 -0.53
C MET A 155 -3.51 1.69 0.97
N GLN A 156 -4.24 2.69 1.44
CA GLN A 156 -4.47 2.94 2.86
C GLN A 156 -5.97 2.91 3.13
N VAL A 157 -6.35 2.27 4.22
CA VAL A 157 -7.74 2.07 4.65
C VAL A 157 -7.87 2.50 6.09
N GLU A 158 -8.85 3.35 6.38
CA GLU A 158 -9.10 3.88 7.72
C GLU A 158 -10.61 3.76 8.03
N PRO A 159 -11.02 2.72 8.76
CA PRO A 159 -12.37 2.59 9.26
C PRO A 159 -12.65 3.64 10.35
N ILE A 160 -13.74 4.39 10.19
CA ILE A 160 -14.16 5.46 11.11
C ILE A 160 -15.31 4.96 11.96
N TYR A 161 -15.12 4.97 13.28
CA TYR A 161 -16.09 4.48 14.26
C TYR A 161 -16.87 5.63 14.91
N SER A 162 -18.08 5.34 15.41
CA SER A 162 -18.92 6.33 16.09
C SER A 162 -18.42 6.73 17.48
N GLY A 163 -17.48 5.99 18.06
CA GLY A 163 -16.87 6.27 19.35
C GLY A 163 -15.82 5.23 19.75
N GLU A 164 -15.17 5.46 20.89
CA GLU A 164 -14.04 4.64 21.37
C GLU A 164 -14.40 3.16 21.57
N LYS A 165 -15.63 2.87 21.98
CA LYS A 165 -16.11 1.50 22.26
C LYS A 165 -16.93 0.88 21.12
N SER A 166 -17.10 1.58 19.99
CA SER A 166 -17.89 1.09 18.86
C SER A 166 -17.08 0.10 18.00
N THR A 167 -17.58 -1.10 17.75
CA THR A 167 -16.81 -2.14 17.03
C THR A 167 -17.14 -2.22 15.54
N ARG A 168 -18.22 -1.55 15.11
CA ARG A 168 -18.64 -1.47 13.71
C ARG A 168 -18.31 -0.11 13.11
N PRO A 169 -17.59 -0.03 11.98
CA PRO A 169 -17.28 1.25 11.37
C PRO A 169 -18.54 1.90 10.79
N LYS A 170 -18.71 3.20 11.06
CA LYS A 170 -19.75 4.05 10.48
C LYS A 170 -19.45 4.39 9.02
N SER A 171 -18.17 4.57 8.70
CA SER A 171 -17.70 4.83 7.35
C SER A 171 -16.27 4.32 7.18
N ILE A 172 -15.78 4.25 5.96
CA ILE A 172 -14.43 3.81 5.66
C ILE A 172 -13.79 4.79 4.68
N TYR A 173 -12.61 5.28 5.03
CA TYR A 173 -11.81 6.15 4.18
C TYR A 173 -10.73 5.34 3.45
N TYR A 174 -10.57 5.65 2.17
CA TYR A 174 -9.61 5.00 1.28
C TYR A 174 -8.71 6.04 0.63
N ARG A 175 -7.42 5.73 0.61
CA ARG A 175 -6.43 6.42 -0.21
C ARG A 175 -5.69 5.42 -1.08
N ILE A 176 -5.68 5.68 -2.38
CA ILE A 176 -4.97 4.90 -3.38
C ILE A 176 -3.92 5.82 -4.00
N SER A 177 -2.66 5.41 -3.92
CA SER A 177 -1.51 6.16 -4.44
C SER A 177 -0.74 5.30 -5.43
N SER A 178 -0.54 5.82 -6.63
CA SER A 178 0.20 5.16 -7.71
C SER A 178 1.09 6.17 -8.45
N LYS A 179 1.79 5.69 -9.49
CA LYS A 179 2.52 6.57 -10.41
C LYS A 179 1.61 7.57 -11.15
N ASN A 180 0.32 7.28 -11.28
CA ASN A 180 -0.66 8.16 -11.93
C ASN A 180 -1.29 9.18 -10.97
N GLY A 181 -0.82 9.22 -9.71
CA GLY A 181 -1.29 10.16 -8.69
C GLY A 181 -2.09 9.52 -7.57
N ASN A 182 -2.83 10.36 -6.84
CA ASN A 182 -3.57 9.98 -5.63
C ASN A 182 -5.07 10.04 -5.86
N ARG A 183 -5.80 9.05 -5.36
CA ARG A 183 -7.27 9.00 -5.33
C ARG A 183 -7.73 8.80 -3.90
N TYR A 184 -8.82 9.49 -3.52
CA TYR A 184 -9.38 9.43 -2.18
C TYR A 184 -10.89 9.17 -2.28
N LYS A 185 -11.41 8.34 -1.39
CA LYS A 185 -12.86 8.05 -1.33
C LYS A 185 -13.26 7.74 0.11
N LYS A 186 -14.35 8.36 0.56
CA LYS A 186 -15.07 7.95 1.77
C LYS A 186 -16.31 7.17 1.35
N VAL A 187 -16.57 6.06 2.03
CA VAL A 187 -17.76 5.23 1.82
C VAL A 187 -18.48 5.11 3.16
N GLU A 188 -19.73 5.55 3.21
CA GLU A 188 -20.58 5.35 4.38
C GLU A 188 -21.02 3.89 4.46
N SER A 189 -21.00 3.31 5.67
CA SER A 189 -21.41 1.92 5.89
C SER A 189 -22.92 1.71 5.71
N GLY A 190 -23.70 2.81 5.62
CA GLY A 190 -25.15 2.79 5.55
C GLY A 190 -25.81 2.33 6.86
N GLU A 191 -27.10 2.64 7.00
CA GLU A 191 -27.93 2.03 8.02
C GLU A 191 -28.22 0.58 7.64
N VAL A 192 -28.30 -0.30 8.65
CA VAL A 192 -28.84 -1.63 8.44
C VAL A 192 -30.34 -1.51 8.65
N GLU A 193 -31.11 -1.51 7.55
CA GLU A 193 -32.55 -1.71 7.66
C GLU A 193 -32.77 -3.09 8.29
N ASN A 194 -33.30 -3.11 9.51
CA ASN A 194 -33.80 -4.34 10.13
C ASN A 194 -34.92 -4.88 9.23
N ARG A 195 -34.61 -5.89 8.41
CA ARG A 195 -35.63 -6.71 7.73
C ARG A 195 -35.85 -7.98 8.51
#